data_AF-A0A2J8XTQ5-F1
#
_entry.id   AF-A0A2J8XTQ5-F1
#
_cell.length_a   1.000
_cell.length_b   1.000
_cell.length_c   1.000
_cell.angle_alpha   90.00
_cell.angle_beta   90.00
_cell.angle_gamma   90.00
#
_symmetry.space_group_name_H-M   'P 1'
#
loop_
_entity.id
_entity.type
_entity.pdbx_description
1 polymer ?
#
loop_
_entity_poly.entity_id
_entity_poly.type
_entity_poly.pdbx_seq_one_letter_code
_entity_poly.pdbx_strand_id
1 'polypeptide(L)'
;MENKPSLSMARSSFRRPHPDGDDPPQGEDNLLSLPFPQKLWRLVSSNQFLSIWWDDSGACIVINQKLFEKEILKRDVAHKVFATNSITSFFRQLNLYGFRKRRQCTFRTFTRIVSAKRLGSILNK
;
A
#
# COMPACT_ATOMS: atom_id res chain seq x y z
N MET A 1 13.96 -50.56 11.47
CA MET A 1 14.31 -50.04 12.82
C MET A 1 15.57 -49.22 12.58
N GLU A 2 15.50 -47.91 12.45
CA GLU A 2 15.38 -47.00 13.57
C GLU A 2 14.77 -45.68 13.08
N ASN A 3 13.64 -45.31 13.68
CA ASN A 3 13.08 -43.97 13.60
C ASN A 3 14.00 -43.01 14.33
N LYS A 4 14.31 -41.85 13.74
CA LYS A 4 14.69 -40.66 14.51
C LYS A 4 13.98 -39.41 14.01
N PRO A 5 13.65 -38.50 14.92
CA PRO A 5 12.50 -37.61 14.80
C PRO A 5 12.88 -36.21 14.31
N SER A 6 11.83 -35.49 13.93
CA SER A 6 11.72 -34.06 13.63
C SER A 6 12.73 -33.15 14.32
N LEU A 7 13.43 -32.32 13.52
CA LEU A 7 13.91 -31.02 13.96
C LEU A 7 13.17 -29.93 13.18
N SER A 8 12.18 -29.39 13.88
CA SER A 8 11.45 -28.15 13.61
C SER A 8 12.35 -26.91 13.68
N MET A 9 11.83 -25.81 13.12
CA MET A 9 12.30 -24.42 13.24
C MET A 9 13.55 -24.10 12.39
N ALA A 10 13.52 -23.22 11.38
CA ALA A 10 12.80 -21.96 11.31
C ALA A 10 12.26 -21.71 9.91
N ARG A 11 10.93 -21.74 9.77
CA ARG A 11 10.25 -21.05 8.68
C ARG A 11 10.06 -19.62 9.14
N SER A 12 10.49 -18.68 8.30
CA SER A 12 10.46 -17.24 8.53
C SER A 12 9.16 -16.75 9.17
N SER A 13 9.31 -16.01 10.26
CA SER A 13 8.23 -15.45 11.09
C SER A 13 7.51 -14.25 10.46
N PHE A 14 7.26 -14.27 9.15
CA PHE A 14 6.39 -13.31 8.46
C PHE A 14 5.11 -13.96 7.95
N ARG A 15 4.64 -15.01 8.63
CA ARG A 15 3.24 -15.42 8.54
C ARG A 15 2.48 -14.58 9.55
N ARG A 16 1.50 -13.81 9.04
CA ARG A 16 0.48 -13.10 9.84
C ARG A 16 0.01 -14.01 10.99
N PRO A 17 -0.15 -13.51 12.21
CA PRO A 17 -0.94 -14.22 13.22
C PRO A 17 -2.31 -14.53 12.59
N HIS A 18 -2.60 -15.81 12.41
CA HIS A 18 -3.96 -16.26 12.12
C HIS A 18 -4.70 -16.17 13.46
N PRO A 19 -5.81 -15.41 13.54
CA PRO A 19 -6.59 -15.38 14.76
C PRO A 19 -7.36 -16.69 14.84
N ASP A 20 -6.79 -17.66 15.54
CA ASP A 20 -7.54 -18.80 16.02
C ASP A 20 -8.57 -18.29 17.04
N GLY A 21 -9.84 -18.36 16.68
CA GLY A 21 -10.86 -18.83 17.63
C GLY A 21 -11.71 -17.82 18.40
N ASP A 22 -11.55 -16.51 18.22
CA ASP A 22 -12.51 -15.54 18.76
C ASP A 22 -12.87 -14.55 17.65
N ASP A 23 -14.00 -14.79 16.98
CA ASP A 23 -14.67 -13.76 16.19
C ASP A 23 -14.98 -12.58 17.13
N PRO A 24 -14.36 -11.39 16.97
CA PRO A 24 -14.88 -10.21 17.60
C PRO A 24 -16.28 -10.00 17.01
N PRO A 25 -17.30 -9.72 17.84
CA PRO A 25 -18.64 -9.53 17.36
C PRO A 25 -18.59 -8.52 16.23
N GLN A 26 -19.30 -8.86 15.17
CA GLN A 26 -19.64 -8.06 14.01
C GLN A 26 -20.09 -6.66 14.44
N GLY A 27 -19.09 -5.84 14.77
CA GLY A 27 -19.20 -4.46 15.13
C GLY A 27 -18.92 -3.73 13.84
N GLU A 28 -19.95 -3.17 13.26
CA GLU A 28 -19.76 -1.96 12.48
C GLU A 28 -19.41 -0.86 13.49
N ASP A 29 -18.25 -1.00 14.16
CA ASP A 29 -17.74 0.00 15.10
C ASP A 29 -17.75 1.28 14.33
N ASN A 30 -18.51 2.29 14.78
CA ASN A 30 -18.71 3.56 14.12
C ASN A 30 -17.38 4.12 13.62
N LEU A 31 -16.95 3.74 12.40
CA LEU A 31 -15.60 4.04 11.94
C LEU A 31 -15.46 5.55 11.86
N LEU A 32 -16.55 6.26 11.58
CA LEU A 32 -16.70 7.71 11.67
C LEU A 32 -16.27 8.33 13.00
N SER A 33 -16.42 7.64 14.13
CA SER A 33 -16.06 8.15 15.46
C SER A 33 -14.57 8.02 15.77
N LEU A 34 -13.85 7.13 15.08
CA LEU A 34 -12.44 6.89 15.35
C LEU A 34 -11.55 8.09 14.95
N PRO A 35 -10.42 8.32 15.63
CA PRO A 35 -9.41 9.26 15.17
C PRO A 35 -8.82 8.81 13.84
N PHE A 36 -8.33 9.78 13.06
CA PHE A 36 -7.87 9.53 11.69
C PHE A 36 -6.81 8.42 11.57
N PRO A 37 -5.76 8.33 12.42
CA PRO A 37 -4.77 7.26 12.31
C PRO A 37 -5.36 5.86 12.49
N GLN A 38 -6.32 5.71 13.41
CA GLN A 38 -6.98 4.43 13.63
C GLN A 38 -7.91 4.05 12.46
N LYS A 39 -8.65 5.02 11.91
CA LYS A 39 -9.43 4.83 10.67
C LYS A 39 -8.53 4.36 9.53
N LEU A 40 -7.41 5.06 9.32
CA LEU A 40 -6.46 4.74 8.26
C LEU A 40 -5.88 3.34 8.44
N TRP A 41 -5.47 2.98 9.66
CA TRP A 41 -4.96 1.65 9.96
C TRP A 41 -5.98 0.56 9.64
N ARG A 42 -7.20 0.66 10.18
CA ARG A 42 -8.28 -0.31 9.91
C ARG A 42 -8.55 -0.45 8.42
N LEU A 43 -8.51 0.66 7.70
CA LEU A 43 -8.84 0.70 6.29
C LEU A 43 -7.75 0.06 5.42
N VAL A 44 -6.47 0.27 5.74
CA VAL A 44 -5.34 -0.34 5.01
C VAL A 44 -5.12 -1.80 5.44
N SER A 45 -5.45 -2.16 6.68
CA SER A 45 -5.33 -3.53 7.21
C SER A 45 -6.48 -4.45 6.77
N SER A 46 -7.61 -3.87 6.33
CA SER A 46 -8.77 -4.63 5.87
C SER A 46 -8.61 -5.05 4.41
N ASN A 47 -8.92 -6.31 4.12
CA ASN A 47 -9.01 -6.83 2.75
C ASN A 47 -10.33 -6.47 2.04
N GLN A 48 -11.19 -5.68 2.67
CA GLN A 48 -12.49 -5.27 2.10
C GLN A 48 -12.37 -4.19 1.02
N PHE A 49 -11.24 -3.47 0.98
CA PHE A 49 -11.03 -2.36 0.07
C PHE A 49 -9.89 -2.65 -0.89
N LEU A 50 -10.13 -2.45 -2.17
CA LEU A 50 -9.09 -2.64 -3.20
C LEU A 50 -8.41 -1.33 -3.60
N SER A 51 -8.94 -0.20 -3.16
CA SER A 51 -8.43 1.12 -3.51
C SER A 51 -7.19 1.57 -2.72
N ILE A 52 -6.84 0.87 -1.65
CA ILE A 52 -5.77 1.28 -0.74
C ILE A 52 -5.17 0.08 0.00
N TRP A 53 -3.85 0.01 0.05
CA TRP A 53 -3.09 -1.09 0.63
C TRP A 53 -1.67 -0.65 1.00
N TRP A 54 -0.95 -1.47 1.77
CA TRP A 54 0.48 -1.31 2.00
C TRP A 54 1.27 -1.75 0.77
N ASP A 55 2.35 -1.05 0.43
CA ASP A 55 3.30 -1.57 -0.55
C ASP A 55 3.98 -2.85 -0.06
N ASP A 56 4.65 -3.58 -0.95
CA ASP A 56 5.29 -4.87 -0.61
C ASP A 56 6.32 -4.75 0.53
N SER A 57 6.87 -3.56 0.74
CA SER A 57 7.81 -3.26 1.82
C SER A 57 7.15 -2.87 3.15
N GLY A 58 5.84 -2.58 3.16
CA GLY A 58 5.11 -2.05 4.31
C GLY A 58 5.52 -0.62 4.71
N ALA A 59 6.35 0.06 3.91
CA ALA A 59 6.86 1.39 4.22
C ALA A 59 5.95 2.51 3.69
N CYS A 60 5.12 2.22 2.69
CA CYS A 60 4.29 3.21 2.02
C CYS A 60 2.85 2.73 1.85
N ILE A 61 1.91 3.65 1.96
CA ILE A 61 0.51 3.41 1.60
C ILE A 61 0.32 3.72 0.12
N VAL A 62 -0.20 2.76 -0.63
CA VAL A 62 -0.57 2.92 -2.04
C VAL A 62 -2.07 3.20 -2.12
N ILE A 63 -2.44 4.21 -2.91
CA ILE A 63 -3.84 4.63 -3.05
C ILE A 63 -4.18 4.80 -4.52
N ASN A 64 -5.15 4.03 -5.01
CA ASN A 64 -5.79 4.24 -6.30
C ASN A 64 -6.88 5.30 -6.14
N GLN A 65 -6.55 6.55 -6.44
CA GLN A 65 -7.42 7.71 -6.22
C GLN A 65 -8.84 7.54 -6.79
N LYS A 66 -8.96 7.10 -8.04
CA LYS A 66 -10.28 6.99 -8.71
C LYS A 66 -11.17 5.96 -8.04
N LEU A 67 -10.59 4.83 -7.62
CA LEU A 67 -11.33 3.77 -6.93
C LEU A 67 -11.63 4.17 -5.49
N PHE A 68 -10.68 4.80 -4.81
CA PHE A 68 -10.81 5.26 -3.42
C PHE A 68 -11.96 6.23 -3.24
N GLU A 69 -12.10 7.20 -4.16
CA GLU A 69 -13.21 8.14 -4.11
C GLU A 69 -14.57 7.44 -4.21
N LYS A 70 -14.71 6.41 -5.07
CA LYS A 70 -15.96 5.68 -5.26
C LYS A 70 -16.26 4.72 -4.11
N GLU A 71 -15.25 3.97 -3.68
CA GLU A 71 -15.37 2.86 -2.73
C GLU A 71 -15.47 3.33 -1.27
N ILE A 72 -14.79 4.42 -0.93
CA ILE A 72 -14.63 4.87 0.47
C ILE A 72 -15.26 6.24 0.70
N LEU A 73 -14.99 7.24 -0.16
CA LEU A 73 -15.43 8.62 0.08
C LEU A 73 -16.88 8.88 -0.32
N LYS A 74 -17.36 8.19 -1.37
CA LYS A 74 -18.75 8.27 -1.88
C LYS A 74 -19.60 7.08 -1.45
N ARG A 75 -19.16 6.34 -0.44
CA ARG A 75 -19.93 5.24 0.16
C ARG A 75 -21.19 5.78 0.83
N ASP A 76 -22.21 4.93 0.92
CA ASP A 76 -23.48 5.25 1.58
C ASP A 76 -23.26 5.77 3.02
N VAL A 77 -24.15 6.64 3.49
CA VAL A 77 -24.07 7.28 4.81
C VAL A 77 -23.99 6.24 5.93
N ALA A 78 -24.69 5.11 5.79
CA ALA A 78 -24.69 4.03 6.79
C ALA A 78 -23.32 3.36 6.98
N HIS A 79 -22.49 3.32 5.94
CA HIS A 79 -21.19 2.64 5.96
C HIS A 79 -20.02 3.60 5.70
N LYS A 80 -20.21 4.87 5.99
CA LYS A 80 -19.23 5.91 5.68
C LYS A 80 -18.03 5.78 6.63
N VAL A 81 -16.80 5.86 6.11
CA VAL A 81 -15.59 5.79 6.95
C VAL A 81 -15.04 7.17 7.30
N PHE A 82 -15.18 8.12 6.37
CA PHE A 82 -14.78 9.51 6.55
C PHE A 82 -15.98 10.42 6.37
N ALA A 83 -16.12 11.45 7.22
CA ALA A 83 -17.20 12.43 7.06
C ALA A 83 -17.12 13.20 5.72
N THR A 84 -15.91 13.36 5.17
CA THR A 84 -15.64 14.03 3.89
C THR A 84 -15.85 13.12 2.68
N ASN A 85 -16.31 13.70 1.57
CA ASN A 85 -16.36 13.08 0.24
C ASN A 85 -15.19 13.53 -0.67
N SER A 86 -14.36 14.46 -0.20
CA SER A 86 -13.24 15.03 -0.96
C SER A 86 -11.93 14.31 -0.65
N ILE A 87 -11.27 13.82 -1.70
CA ILE A 87 -9.92 13.24 -1.62
C ILE A 87 -8.89 14.26 -1.11
N THR A 88 -9.07 15.54 -1.41
CA THR A 88 -8.16 16.61 -0.98
C THR A 88 -8.18 16.75 0.54
N SER A 89 -9.35 16.66 1.17
CA SER A 89 -9.47 16.66 2.63
C SER A 89 -8.79 15.44 3.25
N PHE A 90 -8.89 14.27 2.60
CA PHE A 90 -8.20 13.07 3.04
C PHE A 90 -6.66 13.24 2.94
N PHE A 91 -6.14 13.76 1.83
CA PHE A 91 -4.70 14.07 1.71
C PHE A 91 -4.24 15.13 2.71
N ARG A 92 -5.08 16.12 3.04
CA ARG A 92 -4.75 17.10 4.09
C ARG A 92 -4.58 16.42 5.44
N GLN A 93 -5.46 15.48 5.80
CA GLN A 93 -5.30 14.68 7.01
C GLN A 93 -3.99 13.89 6.98
N LEU A 94 -3.68 13.19 5.88
CA LEU A 94 -2.39 12.51 5.73
C LEU A 94 -1.19 13.44 5.99
N ASN A 95 -1.20 14.64 5.41
CA ASN A 95 -0.13 15.62 5.61
C ASN A 95 -0.02 16.09 7.07
N LEU A 96 -1.15 16.30 7.76
CA LEU A 96 -1.16 16.68 9.19
C LEU A 96 -0.55 15.60 10.09
N TYR A 97 -0.72 14.33 9.73
CA TYR A 97 -0.12 13.20 10.42
C TYR A 97 1.28 12.82 9.89
N GLY A 98 1.90 13.68 9.09
CA GLY A 98 3.31 13.54 8.68
C GLY A 98 3.55 12.68 7.45
N PHE A 99 2.50 12.14 6.81
CA PHE A 99 2.66 11.42 5.54
C PHE A 99 3.08 12.40 4.44
N ARG A 100 3.95 11.93 3.54
CA ARG A 100 4.40 12.70 2.38
C ARG A 100 4.16 11.91 1.11
N LYS A 101 3.69 12.60 0.07
CA LYS A 101 3.49 11.99 -1.25
C LYS A 101 4.85 11.60 -1.84
N ARG A 102 5.07 10.31 -2.06
CA ARG A 102 6.25 9.83 -2.79
C ARG A 102 6.10 10.22 -4.25
N ARG A 103 7.00 11.05 -4.77
CA ARG A 103 7.08 11.31 -6.21
C ARG A 103 7.52 10.01 -6.84
N GLN A 104 6.67 9.39 -7.65
CA GLN A 104 7.17 8.39 -8.59
C GLN A 104 8.04 9.18 -9.54
N CYS A 105 9.36 9.05 -9.39
CA CYS A 105 10.28 9.40 -10.44
C CYS A 105 9.82 8.53 -11.61
N THR A 106 9.07 9.08 -12.55
CA THR A 106 9.03 8.50 -13.88
C THR A 106 10.49 8.30 -14.21
N PHE A 107 10.87 7.06 -14.49
CA PHE A 107 12.16 6.74 -15.06
C PHE A 107 12.18 7.53 -16.38
N ARG A 108 12.60 8.80 -16.34
CA ARG A 108 13.15 9.49 -17.50
C ARG A 108 14.37 8.65 -17.77
N THR A 109 14.20 7.64 -18.61
CA THR A 109 15.27 6.96 -19.32
C THR A 109 16.17 8.07 -19.79
N PHE A 110 17.27 8.28 -19.07
CA PHE A 110 18.32 9.16 -19.51
C PHE A 110 18.81 8.48 -20.77
N THR A 111 18.45 9.10 -21.89
CA THR A 111 18.93 8.75 -23.21
C THR A 111 20.44 8.59 -23.14
N ARG A 112 20.94 7.35 -23.14
CA ARG A 112 22.23 7.09 -23.79
C ARG A 112 21.97 7.17 -25.28
N ILE A 113 21.92 8.39 -25.78
CA ILE A 113 22.35 8.70 -27.14
C ILE A 113 23.74 8.10 -27.24
N VAL A 114 23.86 6.94 -27.89
CA VAL A 114 25.14 6.52 -28.43
C VAL A 114 25.43 7.58 -29.48
N SER A 115 26.35 8.49 -29.15
CA SER A 115 26.90 9.43 -30.09
C SER A 115 27.50 8.62 -31.23
N ALA A 116 26.77 8.55 -32.35
CA ALA A 116 27.29 8.04 -33.61
C ALA A 116 28.34 9.04 -34.12
N LYS A 117 29.55 8.94 -33.57
CA LYS A 117 30.73 9.51 -34.22
C LYS A 117 31.17 8.52 -35.29
N ARG A 118 30.74 8.80 -36.52
CA ARG A 118 31.47 8.38 -37.72
C ARG A 118 32.90 8.89 -37.59
N LEU A 119 33.86 7.99 -37.39
CA LEU A 119 35.19 8.06 -37.96
C LEU A 119 35.27 6.81 -38.85
N GLY A 120 35.39 6.87 -40.17
CA GLY A 120 36.30 7.74 -40.89
C GLY A 120 37.68 7.08 -40.99
N SER A 121 37.76 6.01 -41.78
CA SER A 121 38.89 5.60 -42.66
C SER A 121 40.33 5.65 -42.14
N ILE A 122 40.97 4.46 -42.06
CA ILE A 122 42.43 4.18 -42.25
C ILE A 122 42.51 2.67 -42.64
N LEU A 123 42.68 2.20 -43.88
CA LEU A 123 43.82 2.15 -44.83
C LEU A 123 45.18 1.68 -44.24
N ASN A 124 45.68 0.55 -44.78
CA ASN A 124 47.01 -0.11 -44.60
C ASN A 124 47.15 -0.96 -43.32
N LYS A 125 47.69 -2.19 -43.36
CA LYS A 125 48.83 -2.74 -44.12
C LYS A 125 48.69 -4.26 -44.27
#